data_AF-A0A959XDA6-F1
#
_entry.id   AF-A0A959XDA6-F1
#
_cell.length_a   1.000
_cell.length_b   1.000
_cell.length_c   1.000
_cell.angle_alpha   90.00
_cell.angle_beta   90.00
_cell.angle_gamma   90.00
#
_symmetry.space_group_name_H-M   'P 1'
#
loop_
_entity.id
_entity.type
_entity.pdbx_description
1 polymer ?
#
loop_
_entity_poly.entity_id
_entity_poly.type
_entity_poly.pdbx_seq_one_letter_code
_entity_poly.pdbx_strand_id
1 'polypeptide(L)' 'VSMHVLVPGDWKVSRGHDICERLETQLETEIGSCEVFTHLEPLEDPRAYERELGVRRPDSLGD' A
#
# COMPACT_ATOMS: atom_id res chain seq x y z
N VAL A 1 -6.08 5.56 -9.42
CA VAL A 1 -6.25 4.40 -8.52
C VAL A 1 -5.90 4.83 -7.10
N SER A 2 -6.52 4.26 -6.05
CA SER A 2 -6.09 4.47 -4.66
C SER A 2 -5.53 3.14 -4.14
N MET A 3 -4.24 3.14 -3.79
CA MET A 3 -3.52 1.96 -3.31
C MET A 3 -2.80 2.30 -2.00
N HIS A 4 -2.90 1.40 -1.03
CA HIS A 4 -2.20 1.48 0.25
C HIS A 4 -1.23 0.29 0.34
N VAL A 5 0.05 0.58 0.54
CA VAL A 5 1.11 -0.42 0.64
C VAL A 5 1.60 -0.44 2.09
N LEU A 6 1.28 -1.52 2.79
CA LEU A 6 1.67 -1.73 4.18
C LEU A 6 2.98 -2.50 4.24
N VAL A 7 3.98 -1.94 4.93
CA VAL A 7 5.33 -2.52 5.07
C VAL A 7 5.77 -2.51 6.54
N PRO A 8 6.72 -3.35 6.96
CA PRO A 8 7.30 -3.24 8.30
C PRO A 8 7.81 -1.81 8.57
N GLY A 9 7.44 -1.24 9.70
CA GLY A 9 7.77 0.14 10.07
C GLY A 9 9.27 0.39 10.31
N ASP A 10 10.07 -0.67 10.42
CA ASP A 10 11.54 -0.59 10.52
C ASP A 10 12.24 -0.40 9.17
N TRP A 11 11.50 -0.45 8.06
CA TRP A 11 12.07 -0.18 6.75
C TRP A 11 12.48 1.29 6.60
N LYS A 12 13.61 1.50 5.94
CA LYS A 12 13.96 2.83 5.44
C LYS A 12 12.90 3.27 4.43
N VAL A 13 12.51 4.54 4.51
CA VAL A 13 11.59 5.17 3.55
C VAL A 13 12.01 4.90 2.10
N SER A 14 13.32 4.99 1.79
CA SER A 14 13.83 4.72 0.44
C SER A 14 13.50 3.32 -0.07
N ARG A 15 13.59 2.31 0.79
CA ARG A 15 13.26 0.93 0.41
C ARG A 15 11.76 0.77 0.11
N GLY A 16 10.91 1.39 0.92
CA GLY A 16 9.47 1.37 0.68
C GLY A 16 9.10 2.12 -0.60
N HIS A 17 9.73 3.28 -0.83
CA HIS A 17 9.56 4.07 -2.04
C HIS A 17 9.94 3.30 -3.30
N ASP A 18 11.10 2.62 -3.31
CA ASP A 18 11.55 1.80 -4.44
C ASP A 18 10.53 0.70 -4.81
N ILE A 19 9.78 0.19 -3.83
CA ILE A 19 8.73 -0.81 -4.05
C ILE A 19 7.47 -0.15 -4.60
N CYS A 20 7.04 0.99 -4.05
CA CYS A 20 5.88 1.73 -4.54
C CYS A 20 6.02 2.12 -6.02
N GLU A 21 7.14 2.72 -6.41
CA GLU A 21 7.43 3.11 -7.80
C GLU A 21 7.33 1.93 -8.77
N ARG A 22 7.83 0.77 -8.35
CA ARG A 22 7.75 -0.46 -9.15
C ARG A 22 6.32 -0.94 -9.31
N LEU A 23 5.52 -0.91 -8.25
CA LEU A 23 4.11 -1.31 -8.29
C LEU A 23 3.28 -0.35 -9.13
N GLU A 24 3.48 0.95 -8.96
CA GLU A 24 2.81 2.00 -9.75
C GLU A 24 3.08 1.80 -11.24
N THR A 25 4.35 1.70 -11.63
CA THR A 25 4.75 1.47 -13.04
C THR A 25 4.13 0.19 -13.60
N GLN A 26 4.12 -0.90 -12.82
CA GLN A 26 3.55 -2.18 -13.25
C GLN A 26 2.03 -2.07 -13.46
N LEU A 27 1.31 -1.47 -12.52
CA LEU A 27 -0.14 -1.30 -12.59
C LEU A 27 -0.54 -0.36 -13.72
N GLU A 28 0.17 0.75 -13.91
CA GLU A 28 -0.08 1.67 -15.04
C GLU A 28 0.09 0.97 -16.39
N THR A 29 1.11 0.11 -16.49
CA THR A 29 1.38 -0.69 -17.70
C THR A 29 0.29 -1.74 -17.93
N GLU A 30 -0.16 -2.45 -16.89
CA GLU A 30 -1.11 -3.55 -17.01
C GLU A 30 -2.55 -3.08 -17.19
N ILE A 31 -2.97 -2.02 -16.48
CA ILE A 31 -4.34 -1.51 -16.52
C ILE A 31 -4.54 -0.63 -17.77
N GLY A 32 -3.54 0.17 -18.12
CA GLY A 32 -3.61 1.14 -19.22
C GLY A 32 -4.54 2.32 -18.93
N SER A 33 -4.20 3.50 -19.49
CA SER A 33 -5.01 4.74 -19.36
C SER A 33 -5.40 5.09 -17.91
N CYS A 34 -4.53 4.81 -16.94
CA CYS A 34 -4.71 5.20 -15.54
C CYS A 34 -3.42 5.78 -14.97
N GLU A 35 -3.54 6.69 -14.01
CA GLU A 35 -2.45 7.11 -13.13
C GLU A 35 -2.62 6.42 -11.77
N VAL A 36 -1.51 5.92 -11.22
CA VAL A 36 -1.49 5.20 -9.95
C VAL A 36 -0.66 5.99 -8.95
N PHE A 37 -1.28 6.29 -7.79
CA PHE A 37 -0.61 6.89 -6.65
C PHE A 37 -0.80 5.99 -5.44
N THR A 38 0.26 5.87 -4.64
CA THR A 38 0.30 4.97 -3.49
C THR A 38 0.56 5.72 -2.19
N HIS A 39 -0.10 5.30 -1.11
CA HIS A 39 0.31 5.61 0.24
C HIS A 39 1.15 4.47 0.81
N LEU A 40 2.36 4.79 1.28
CA LEU A 40 3.22 3.86 2.01
C LEU A 40 2.95 4.00 3.51
N GLU A 41 2.54 2.90 4.14
CA GLU A 41 2.10 2.90 5.53
C GLU A 41 2.84 1.83 6.35
N PRO A 42 3.19 2.09 7.61
CA PRO A 42 3.71 1.05 8.49
C PRO A 42 2.62 0.02 8.82
N LEU A 43 2.94 -1.26 8.68
CA LEU A 43 2.07 -2.39 8.99
C LEU A 43 1.58 -2.36 10.45
N GLU A 44 2.42 -1.85 11.35
CA GLU A 44 2.17 -1.78 12.78
C GLU A 44 1.31 -0.56 13.17
N ASP A 45 1.12 0.42 12.27
CA ASP A 45 0.30 1.60 12.56
C ASP A 45 -1.19 1.24 12.49
N PRO A 46 -1.95 1.36 13.60
CA PRO A 46 -3.38 1.09 13.60
C PRO A 46 -4.17 1.90 12.57
N ARG A 47 -3.70 3.10 12.23
CA ARG A 47 -4.35 4.02 11.27
C ARG A 47 -4.31 3.49 9.84
N ALA A 48 -3.36 2.61 9.53
CA ALA A 48 -3.23 1.97 8.22
C ALA A 48 -4.39 1.03 7.86
N TYR A 49 -5.32 0.81 8.79
CA TYR A 49 -6.48 -0.07 8.65
C TYR A 49 -7.79 0.64 8.97
N GLU A 50 -7.79 1.98 8.96
CA GLU A 50 -9.01 2.74 9.12
C GLU A 50 -10.00 2.37 8.00
N ARG A 51 -11.28 2.27 8.37
CA ARG A 51 -12.34 1.78 7.47
C ARG A 51 -12.41 2.55 6.14
N GLU A 52 -12.07 3.83 6.18
CA GLU A 52 -12.09 4.74 5.04
C GLU A 52 -11.01 4.40 4.00
N LEU A 53 -9.92 3.73 4.39
CA LEU A 53 -8.85 3.26 3.51
C LEU A 53 -9.17 1.91 2.85
N GLY A 54 -10.18 1.19 3.35
CA GLY A 54 -10.59 -0.12 2.82
C GLY A 54 -9.58 -1.25 3.06
N VAL A 55 -8.47 -1.00 3.76
CA VAL A 55 -7.45 -2.00 4.12
C VAL A 55 -7.91 -2.78 5.36
N ARG A 56 -7.86 -4.12 5.31
CA ARG A 56 -8.23 -4.98 6.44
C ARG A 56 -7.00 -5.52 7.14
N ARG A 57 -7.08 -5.66 8.47
CA ARG A 57 -6.01 -6.30 9.22
C ARG A 57 -5.98 -7.81 8.97
N PRO A 58 -4.80 -8.44 8.93
CA PRO A 58 -4.68 -9.89 8.75
C PRO A 58 -5.41 -10.71 9.82
N ASP A 59 -5.47 -10.21 11.06
CA ASP A 59 -6.12 -10.86 12.21
C ASP A 59 -7.65 -10.74 12.23
N SER A 60 -8.22 -9.91 11.34
CA SER A 60 -9.67 -9.75 11.18
C SER A 60 -10.30 -10.71 10.16
N LEU A 61 -9.55 -11.70 9.68
CA LEU A 61 -10.02 -12.84 8.87
C LEU A 61 -10.45 -14.03 9.74
N GLY A 62 -11.13 -13.77 10.86
CA GLY A 62 -11.81 -14.81 11.64
C GLY A 62 -13.20 -15.06 11.06
N ASP A 63 -13.41 -16.28 10.53
CA ASP A 63 -14.64 -16.93 10.02
C ASP A 63 -15.80 -16.05 9.49
#